data_AF-A0A928TAJ2-F1
#
_entry.id   AF-A0A928TAJ2-F1
#
_cell.length_a   1.000
_cell.length_b   1.000
_cell.length_c   1.000
_cell.angle_alpha   90.00
_cell.angle_beta   90.00
_cell.angle_gamma   90.00
#
_symmetry.space_group_name_H-M   'P 1'
#
loop_
_entity.id
_entity.type
_entity.pdbx_description
1 polymer ?
#
loop_
_entity_poly.entity_id
_entity_poly.type
_entity_poly.pdbx_seq_one_letter_code
_entity_poly.pdbx_strand_id
1 'polypeptide(L)' 'MKPTRSNLSPWIWAVYAVLLAISIPWYWPPEVGTIVLGMPLWAAVSVLGSAAMSLFTAWLFVKRWPEEDDDQA' A
#
# COMPACT_ATOMS: atom_id res chain seq x y z
N MET A 1 20.37 -12.70 22.30
CA MET A 1 19.39 -11.78 21.67
C MET A 1 18.56 -12.59 20.69
N LYS A 2 17.27 -12.76 20.96
CA LYS A 2 16.36 -13.52 20.07
C LYS A 2 15.75 -12.51 19.10
N PRO A 3 15.97 -12.60 17.78
CA PRO A 3 15.32 -11.69 16.86
C PRO A 3 13.82 -11.95 16.93
N THR A 4 13.09 -11.01 17.51
CA THR A 4 11.63 -10.94 17.48
C THR A 4 11.25 -10.79 16.01
N ARG A 5 11.01 -11.92 15.31
CA ARG A 5 10.38 -11.89 14.00
C ARG A 5 8.92 -11.54 14.23
N SER A 6 8.62 -10.25 14.18
CA SER A 6 7.26 -9.74 14.04
C SER A 6 6.68 -10.29 12.74
N ASN A 7 6.02 -11.45 12.82
CA ASN A 7 5.25 -12.03 11.72
C ASN A 7 3.97 -11.21 11.54
N LEU A 8 4.10 -9.95 11.12
CA LEU A 8 3.07 -9.35 10.27
C LEU A 8 2.92 -10.31 9.09
N SER A 9 1.70 -10.83 8.88
CA SER A 9 1.45 -11.88 7.89
C SER A 9 2.24 -11.58 6.61
N PRO A 10 3.14 -12.48 6.16
CA PRO A 10 4.07 -12.19 5.06
C PRO A 10 3.34 -11.75 3.77
N TRP A 11 2.06 -12.13 3.66
CA TRP A 11 1.13 -11.65 2.66
C TRP A 11 0.94 -10.13 2.66
N ILE A 12 0.79 -9.48 3.82
CA ILE A 12 0.60 -8.03 3.95
C ILE A 12 1.81 -7.30 3.36
N TRP A 13 3.01 -7.77 3.68
CA TRP A 13 4.26 -7.24 3.12
C TRP A 13 4.34 -7.44 1.61
N ALA A 14 3.91 -8.60 1.10
CA ALA A 14 3.85 -8.84 -0.35
C ALA A 14 2.92 -7.85 -1.06
N VAL A 15 1.74 -7.56 -0.48
CA VAL A 15 0.81 -6.56 -1.03
C VAL A 15 1.43 -5.16 -1.03
N TYR A 16 2.06 -4.74 0.06
CA TYR A 16 2.76 -3.45 0.10
C TYR A 16 3.92 -3.36 -0.90
N ALA A 17 4.68 -4.44 -1.08
CA ALA A 17 5.76 -4.49 -2.06
C ALA A 17 5.23 -4.31 -3.50
N VAL A 18 4.11 -4.97 -3.83
CA VAL A 18 3.44 -4.81 -5.12
C VAL A 18 2.91 -3.38 -5.29
N LEU A 19 2.24 -2.83 -4.28
CA LEU A 19 1.75 -1.45 -4.31
C LEU A 19 2.89 -0.45 -4.51
N LEU A 20 4.04 -0.64 -3.86
CA LEU A 20 5.22 0.20 -4.03
C LEU A 20 5.82 0.09 -5.43
N ALA A 21 5.95 -1.14 -5.94
CA ALA A 21 6.46 -1.38 -7.28
C ALA A 21 5.57 -0.75 -8.36
N ILE A 22 4.25 -0.68 -8.13
CA ILE A 22 3.31 0.00 -9.03
C ILE A 22 3.39 1.52 -8.86
N SER A 23 3.44 2.02 -7.62
CA SER A 23 3.51 3.46 -7.30
C SER A 23 4.74 4.16 -7.90
N ILE A 24 5.87 3.46 -7.98
CA ILE A 24 7.14 4.01 -8.43
C ILE A 24 7.52 3.29 -9.72
N PRO A 25 7.08 3.78 -10.89
CA PRO A 25 7.32 3.12 -12.16
C PRO A 25 8.77 3.31 -12.63
N TRP A 26 9.74 2.77 -11.88
CA TRP A 26 11.17 2.80 -12.24
C TRP A 26 11.48 2.07 -13.55
N TYR A 27 10.56 1.21 -13.97
CA TYR A 27 10.65 0.39 -15.18
C TYR A 27 10.15 1.14 -16.41
N TRP A 28 9.58 2.34 -16.25
CA TRP A 28 9.18 3.16 -17.40
C TRP A 28 10.39 3.79 -18.07
N PRO A 29 10.40 3.85 -19.41
CA PRO A 29 11.43 4.57 -20.10
C PRO A 29 11.36 6.06 -19.71
N PRO A 30 12.51 6.77 -19.67
CA PRO A 30 12.56 8.18 -19.33
C PRO A 30 11.77 9.08 -20.30
N GLU A 31 11.42 8.54 -21.47
CA GLU A 31 10.70 9.22 -22.56
C GLU A 31 9.17 9.22 -22.39
N VAL A 32 8.62 8.67 -21.30
CA VAL A 32 7.18 8.69 -21.03
C VAL A 32 6.75 10.10 -20.60
N GLY A 33 6.74 11.03 -21.55
CA GLY A 33 6.27 12.42 -21.42
C GLY A 33 4.74 12.55 -21.48
N THR A 34 4.00 11.48 -21.16
CA THR A 34 2.54 11.52 -21.18
C THR A 34 2.06 12.38 -20.01
N ILE A 35 1.41 13.49 -20.32
CA ILE A 35 0.79 14.38 -19.34
C ILE A 35 -0.66 13.97 -19.16
N VAL A 36 -1.05 13.67 -17.93
CA VAL A 36 -2.43 13.35 -17.55
C VAL A 36 -2.89 14.40 -16.54
N LEU A 37 -4.03 15.04 -16.79
CA LEU A 37 -4.59 16.08 -15.89
C LEU A 37 -3.60 17.22 -15.55
N GLY A 38 -2.69 17.56 -16.45
CA GLY A 38 -1.69 18.62 -16.24
C GLY A 38 -0.46 18.20 -15.42
N MET A 39 -0.36 16.94 -15.02
CA MET A 39 0.80 16.36 -14.32
C MET A 39 1.39 15.20 -15.13
N PRO A 40 2.69 14.87 -14.95
CA PRO A 40 3.25 13.74 -15.64
C PRO A 40 2.59 12.44 -15.16
N LEU A 41 2.40 11.48 -16.06
CA LEU A 41 1.70 10.22 -15.80
C LEU A 41 2.27 9.49 -14.57
N TRP A 42 3.60 9.51 -14.39
CA TRP A 42 4.25 8.88 -13.24
C TRP A 42 3.77 9.49 -11.91
N ALA A 43 3.55 10.80 -11.85
CA ALA A 43 3.07 11.47 -10.64
C ALA A 43 1.63 11.06 -10.33
N ALA A 44 0.76 10.99 -11.35
CA ALA A 44 -0.61 10.52 -11.17
C ALA A 44 -0.65 9.07 -10.65
N VAL A 45 0.20 8.19 -11.19
CA VAL A 45 0.32 6.80 -10.72
C VAL A 45 0.83 6.73 -9.28
N SER A 46 1.83 7.53 -8.92
CA SER A 46 2.34 7.58 -7.54
C SER A 46 1.26 8.04 -6.55
N VAL A 47 0.47 9.07 -6.90
CA VAL A 47 -0.64 9.55 -6.06
C VAL A 47 -1.70 8.46 -5.88
N LEU A 48 -2.10 7.80 -6.96
CA LEU A 48 -3.07 6.70 -6.91
C LEU A 48 -2.56 5.52 -6.06
N GLY A 49 -1.28 5.15 -6.21
CA GLY A 49 -0.71 4.07 -5.43
C GLY A 49 -0.55 4.42 -3.94
N SER A 50 -0.24 5.68 -3.60
CA SER A 50 -0.29 6.16 -2.21
C SER A 50 -1.69 6.13 -1.61
N ALA A 51 -2.71 6.50 -2.40
CA ALA A 51 -4.11 6.38 -1.99
C ALA A 51 -4.49 4.91 -1.77
N ALA A 52 -4.07 4.00 -2.67
CA ALA A 52 -4.30 2.57 -2.52
C ALA A 52 -3.65 1.98 -1.26
N MET A 53 -2.42 2.39 -0.93
CA MET A 53 -1.75 2.00 0.33
C MET A 53 -2.53 2.49 1.56
N SER A 54 -3.02 3.73 1.52
CA SER A 54 -3.79 4.31 2.63
C SER A 54 -5.12 3.56 2.82
N LEU A 55 -5.83 3.26 1.73
CA LEU A 55 -7.05 2.46 1.75
C LEU A 55 -6.79 1.03 2.23
N PHE A 56 -5.71 0.40 1.79
CA PHE A 56 -5.34 -0.93 2.24
C PHE A 56 -5.02 -0.95 3.73
N THR A 57 -4.30 0.06 4.23
CA THR A 57 -4.06 0.27 5.66
C THR A 57 -5.38 0.39 6.42
N ALA A 58 -6.27 1.29 5.99
CA ALA A 58 -7.56 1.51 6.62
C ALA A 58 -8.42 0.25 6.62
N TRP A 59 -8.43 -0.49 5.51
CA TRP A 59 -9.15 -1.75 5.39
C TRP A 59 -8.57 -2.84 6.30
N LEU A 60 -7.25 -2.92 6.44
CA LEU A 60 -6.61 -3.83 7.40
C LEU A 60 -7.05 -3.51 8.82
N PHE A 61 -7.09 -2.23 9.20
CA PHE A 61 -7.63 -1.84 10.50
C PHE A 61 -9.09 -2.26 10.64
N VAL A 62 -9.99 -1.89 9.72
CA VAL A 62 -11.42 -2.22 9.83
C VAL A 62 -11.68 -3.74 9.88
N LYS A 63 -10.97 -4.54 9.10
CA LYS A 63 -11.27 -5.98 8.95
C LYS A 63 -10.45 -6.90 9.86
N ARG A 64 -9.30 -6.45 10.37
CA ARG A 64 -8.41 -7.24 11.23
C ARG A 64 -8.27 -6.68 12.64
N TRP A 65 -8.82 -5.50 12.93
CA TRP A 65 -9.03 -5.10 14.31
C TRP A 65 -10.05 -6.07 14.92
N PRO A 66 -9.69 -6.80 15.99
CA PRO A 66 -10.70 -7.52 16.73
C PRO A 66 -11.67 -6.46 17.25
N GLU A 67 -12.96 -6.56 16.91
CA GLU A 67 -13.97 -6.00 17.81
C GLU A 67 -13.64 -6.60 19.18
N GLU A 68 -13.29 -5.75 20.15
CA GLU A 68 -13.25 -6.20 21.53
C GLU A 68 -14.62 -6.83 21.77
N ASP A 69 -14.66 -8.15 21.99
CA ASP A 69 -15.86 -8.84 22.39
C ASP A 69 -16.41 -8.08 23.61
N ASP A 70 -17.46 -7.29 23.39
CA ASP A 70 -18.35 -6.78 24.42
C ASP A 70 -19.19 -7.97 24.96
N ASP A 71 -18.51 -9.02 25.42
CA ASP A 71 -19.08 -10.08 26.25
C ASP A 71 -18.83 -9.71 27.71
N GLN A 72 -19.43 -8.59 28.11
CA GLN A 72 -19.85 -8.36 29.49
C GLN A 72 -21.37 -8.59 29.58
N ALA A 73 -21.80 -9.82 29.87
CA ALA A 73 -23.13 -10.11 30.38
C ALA A 73 -23.16 -11.45 31.16
#